data_AF-A0A9E4BAB0-F1
#
_entry.id   AF-A0A9E4BAB0-F1
#
_cell.length_a   1.000
_cell.length_b   1.000
_cell.length_c   1.000
_cell.angle_alpha   90.00
_cell.angle_beta   90.00
_cell.angle_gamma   90.00
#
_symmetry.space_group_name_H-M   'P 1'
#
loop_
_entity.id
_entity.type
_entity.pdbx_description
1 polymer ?
#
loop_
_entity_poly.entity_id
_entity_poly.type
_entity_poly.pdbx_seq_one_letter_code
_entity_poly.pdbx_strand_id
1 'polypeptide(L)'
;AGAPKYLHGVIEERCTGCELCLPACPADCIELVPRSPSTPIVGTPPRAPAPALPCIGCGRCMPACPVDLDPQALHIAFEGGEADASVFDCIECTACTRACPSGIDLVSEFRALKDRTSREREIAERAQTARLHSEARNDRLAREVEEHETRRAERLRTTHQWQ
;
A
#
# COMPACT_ATOMS: atom_id res chain seq x y z
N ALA A 1 10.57 31.03 40.62
CA ALA A 1 11.27 31.04 41.92
C ALA A 1 10.24 30.75 42.99
N GLY A 2 10.46 29.75 43.86
CA GLY A 2 9.47 29.41 44.88
C GLY A 2 9.77 30.02 46.25
N ALA A 3 8.77 29.99 47.12
CA ALA A 3 8.80 30.68 48.40
C ALA A 3 9.57 29.91 49.49
N PRO A 4 10.20 30.61 50.46
CA PRO A 4 10.82 29.97 51.61
C PRO A 4 9.78 29.17 52.42
N LYS A 5 10.20 28.00 52.94
CA LYS A 5 9.40 27.00 53.69
C LYS A 5 8.45 26.11 52.87
N TYR A 6 8.58 26.09 51.55
CA TYR A 6 7.86 25.15 50.68
C TYR A 6 8.84 24.21 49.98
N LEU A 7 8.48 22.92 49.92
CA LEU A 7 9.23 21.91 49.18
C LEU A 7 8.92 22.07 47.68
N HIS A 8 9.95 22.22 46.86
CA HIS A 8 9.82 22.16 45.41
C HIS A 8 9.81 20.69 44.96
N GLY A 9 8.87 20.33 44.08
CA GLY A 9 8.76 18.99 43.51
C GLY A 9 9.20 18.97 42.05
N VAL A 10 9.59 17.78 41.57
CA VAL A 10 9.87 17.52 40.15
C VAL A 10 8.60 16.95 39.51
N ILE A 11 8.21 17.47 38.34
CA ILE A 11 7.14 16.88 37.52
C ILE A 11 7.79 15.81 36.64
N GLU A 12 7.57 14.54 36.97
CA GLU A 12 8.26 13.41 36.32
C GLU A 12 8.10 13.39 34.79
N GLU A 13 6.92 13.71 34.28
CA GLU A 13 6.64 13.74 32.83
C GLU A 13 7.44 14.81 32.06
N ARG A 14 7.90 15.84 32.76
CA ARG A 14 8.66 16.97 32.18
C ARG A 14 10.12 16.99 32.64
N CYS A 15 10.53 16.02 33.44
CA CYS A 15 11.91 15.89 33.87
C CYS A 15 12.78 15.44 32.70
N THR A 16 13.72 16.29 32.29
CA THR A 16 14.67 16.00 31.20
C THR A 16 15.97 15.36 31.72
N GLY A 17 16.15 15.25 33.04
CA GLY A 17 17.39 14.76 33.63
C GLY A 17 18.57 15.73 33.47
N CYS A 18 18.33 17.03 33.36
CA CYS A 18 19.37 18.05 33.10
C CYS A 18 20.22 18.44 34.32
N GLU A 19 19.95 17.88 35.49
CA GLU A 19 20.75 18.05 36.73
C GLU A 19 20.85 19.48 37.31
N LEU A 20 20.24 20.48 36.67
CA LEU A 20 20.29 21.89 37.11
C LEU A 20 19.71 22.10 38.52
N CYS A 21 18.87 21.19 39.01
CA CYS A 21 18.24 21.25 40.32
C CYS A 21 19.16 20.84 41.48
N LEU A 22 20.18 19.99 41.25
CA LEU A 22 21.09 19.52 42.29
C LEU A 22 21.90 20.67 42.93
N PRO A 23 22.67 21.46 42.16
CA PRO A 23 23.46 22.55 42.74
C PRO A 23 22.59 23.70 43.25
N ALA A 24 21.33 23.78 42.81
CA ALA A 24 20.38 24.81 43.26
C ALA A 24 19.68 24.44 44.57
N CYS A 25 19.78 23.18 45.05
CA CYS A 25 19.13 22.74 46.27
C CYS A 25 19.99 23.10 47.50
N PRO A 26 19.59 24.07 48.35
CA PRO A 26 20.39 24.48 49.51
C PRO A 26 20.45 23.44 50.63
N ALA A 27 19.58 22.43 50.58
CA ALA A 27 19.52 21.35 51.56
C ALA A 27 20.13 20.04 51.04
N ASP A 28 20.61 20.03 49.79
CA ASP A 28 21.21 18.86 49.14
C ASP A 28 20.35 17.57 49.24
N CYS A 29 19.03 17.73 49.08
CA CYS A 29 18.04 16.68 49.32
C CYS A 29 17.58 15.93 48.06
N ILE A 30 18.27 16.10 46.92
CA ILE A 30 17.84 15.55 45.62
C ILE A 30 18.81 14.44 45.19
N GLU A 31 18.29 13.23 44.98
CA GLU A 31 19.05 12.11 44.43
C GLU A 31 18.55 11.79 43.01
N LEU A 32 19.48 11.62 42.06
CA LEU A 32 19.17 11.18 40.70
C LEU A 32 19.02 9.65 40.67
N VAL A 33 17.80 9.20 40.42
CA VAL A 33 17.53 7.78 40.13
C VAL A 33 17.39 7.57 38.62
N PRO A 34 17.92 6.46 38.07
CA PRO A 34 17.71 6.13 36.67
C PRO A 34 16.21 5.98 36.41
N ARG A 35 15.69 6.73 35.43
CA ARG A 35 14.30 6.62 35.01
C ARG A 35 14.08 5.19 34.52
N SER A 36 13.21 4.44 35.19
CA SER A 36 12.85 3.10 34.72
C SER A 36 12.35 3.24 33.29
N PRO A 37 12.88 2.49 32.31
CA PRO A 37 12.26 2.47 30.99
C PRO A 37 10.78 2.16 31.18
N SER A 38 9.90 2.86 30.47
CA SER A 38 8.47 2.57 30.45
C SER A 38 8.29 1.14 29.96
N THR A 39 8.44 0.20 30.88
CA THR A 39 8.29 -1.21 30.61
C THR A 39 6.78 -1.37 30.59
N PRO A 40 6.18 -1.79 29.45
CA PRO A 40 4.77 -2.13 29.47
C PRO A 40 4.57 -3.12 30.62
N ILE A 41 3.65 -2.80 31.53
CA ILE A 41 3.37 -3.62 32.71
C ILE A 41 3.18 -5.05 32.23
N VAL A 42 4.08 -5.96 32.63
CA VAL A 42 3.99 -7.39 32.35
C VAL A 42 2.59 -7.85 32.74
N GLY A 43 1.77 -8.20 31.74
CA GLY A 43 0.38 -8.60 31.94
C GLY A 43 -0.69 -7.68 31.34
N THR A 44 -0.33 -6.51 30.80
CA THR A 44 -1.31 -5.73 30.00
C THR A 44 -1.30 -6.26 28.57
N PRO A 45 -2.39 -6.88 28.06
CA PRO A 45 -2.45 -7.24 26.66
C PRO A 45 -2.29 -5.96 25.82
N PRO A 46 -1.59 -6.02 24.67
CA PRO A 46 -1.49 -4.86 23.79
C PRO A 46 -2.90 -4.37 23.51
N ARG A 47 -3.16 -3.10 23.86
CA ARG A 47 -4.44 -2.47 23.56
C ARG A 47 -4.63 -2.58 22.06
N ALA A 48 -5.70 -3.27 21.64
CA ALA A 48 -6.03 -3.39 20.23
C ALA A 48 -6.02 -1.98 19.61
N PRO A 49 -5.43 -1.80 18.42
CA PRO A 49 -5.42 -0.50 17.77
C PRO A 49 -6.86 -0.02 17.64
N ALA A 50 -7.08 1.26 17.95
CA ALA A 50 -8.39 1.87 17.73
C ALA A 50 -8.77 1.68 16.25
N PRO A 51 -10.04 1.41 15.95
CA PRO A 51 -10.47 1.29 14.56
C PRO A 51 -10.14 2.57 13.80
N ALA A 52 -9.71 2.42 12.55
CA ALA A 52 -9.45 3.55 11.68
C ALA A 52 -10.73 4.40 11.51
N LEU A 53 -10.55 5.72 11.47
CA LEU A 53 -11.60 6.65 11.11
C LEU A 53 -11.69 6.78 9.58
N PRO A 54 -12.82 7.26 9.04
CA PRO A 54 -12.93 7.54 7.61
C PRO A 54 -11.86 8.52 7.12
N CYS A 55 -11.51 8.41 5.84
CA CYS A 55 -10.64 9.38 5.20
C CYS A 55 -11.32 10.75 5.17
N ILE A 56 -10.62 11.78 5.67
CA ILE A 56 -11.09 13.17 5.67
C ILE A 56 -10.52 14.01 4.52
N GLY A 57 -9.80 13.37 3.58
CA GLY A 57 -9.26 14.04 2.40
C GLY A 57 -8.22 15.13 2.68
N CYS A 58 -7.46 15.03 3.79
CA CYS A 58 -6.54 16.09 4.20
C CYS A 58 -5.24 16.20 3.38
N GLY A 59 -4.93 15.20 2.55
CA GLY A 59 -3.74 15.19 1.68
C GLY A 59 -2.38 15.05 2.37
N ARG A 60 -2.33 14.86 3.70
CA ARG A 60 -1.05 14.80 4.46
C ARG A 60 -0.13 13.64 4.07
N CYS A 61 -0.70 12.61 3.45
CA CYS A 61 0.06 11.47 2.94
C CYS A 61 0.91 11.81 1.70
N MET A 62 0.49 12.78 0.86
CA MET A 62 1.20 13.18 -0.35
C MET A 62 2.62 13.72 -0.07
N PRO A 63 2.81 14.79 0.73
CA PRO A 63 4.16 15.30 1.02
C PRO A 63 4.99 14.37 1.93
N ALA A 64 4.38 13.33 2.50
CA ALA A 64 5.09 12.33 3.29
C ALA A 64 5.72 11.22 2.42
N CYS A 65 5.32 11.09 1.16
CA CYS A 65 5.76 10.01 0.30
C CYS A 65 7.16 10.27 -0.26
N PRO A 66 8.17 9.40 -0.02
CA PRO A 66 9.54 9.62 -0.48
C PRO A 66 9.76 9.32 -1.98
N VAL A 67 8.74 8.79 -2.65
CA VAL A 67 8.75 8.44 -4.09
C VAL A 67 7.70 9.23 -4.86
N ASP A 68 7.23 10.35 -4.29
CA ASP A 68 6.31 11.30 -4.93
C ASP A 68 5.00 10.68 -5.47
N LEU A 69 4.55 9.56 -4.90
CA LEU A 69 3.22 9.04 -5.18
C LEU A 69 2.14 9.93 -4.58
N ASP A 70 0.93 9.85 -5.14
CA ASP A 70 -0.31 10.36 -4.55
C ASP A 70 -1.03 9.24 -3.78
N PRO A 71 -0.86 9.13 -2.45
CA PRO A 71 -1.49 8.06 -1.68
C PRO A 71 -2.99 8.30 -1.50
N GLN A 72 -3.49 9.52 -1.70
CA GLN A 72 -4.91 9.81 -1.60
C GLN A 72 -5.65 9.28 -2.83
N ALA A 73 -5.11 9.48 -4.03
CA ALA A 73 -5.66 8.89 -5.26
C ALA A 73 -5.66 7.35 -5.20
N LEU A 74 -4.56 6.74 -4.72
CA LEU A 74 -4.46 5.29 -4.54
C LEU A 74 -5.46 4.74 -3.53
N HIS A 75 -5.72 5.47 -2.44
CA HIS A 75 -6.75 5.09 -1.46
C HIS A 75 -8.16 5.13 -2.08
N ILE A 76 -8.47 6.16 -2.87
CA ILE A 76 -9.76 6.25 -3.60
C ILE A 76 -9.92 5.08 -4.57
N ALA A 77 -8.87 4.74 -5.34
CA ALA A 77 -8.89 3.58 -6.23
C ALA A 77 -9.02 2.26 -5.44
N PHE A 78 -8.39 2.17 -4.26
CA PHE A 78 -8.55 1.01 -3.39
C PHE A 78 -10.01 0.82 -2.96
N GLU A 79 -10.63 1.89 -2.42
CA GLU A 79 -12.02 1.90 -1.95
C GLU A 79 -13.04 1.66 -3.08
N GLY A 80 -12.82 2.22 -4.26
CA GLY A 80 -13.71 2.04 -5.41
C GLY A 80 -13.60 0.65 -6.05
N GLY A 81 -12.53 -0.10 -5.77
CA GLY A 81 -12.34 -1.43 -6.32
C GLY A 81 -11.52 -1.46 -7.60
N GLU A 82 -11.02 -0.31 -8.07
CA GLU A 82 -10.28 -0.19 -9.32
C GLU A 82 -8.82 -0.60 -9.18
N ALA A 83 -8.27 -1.21 -10.22
CA ALA A 83 -6.84 -1.38 -10.35
C ALA A 83 -6.17 -0.04 -10.71
N ASP A 84 -5.00 0.19 -10.13
CA ASP A 84 -4.18 1.36 -10.44
C ASP A 84 -2.73 0.91 -10.63
N ALA A 85 -2.21 1.13 -11.84
CA ALA A 85 -0.86 0.77 -12.21
C ALA A 85 0.21 1.57 -11.44
N SER A 86 -0.10 2.78 -10.98
CA SER A 86 0.86 3.63 -10.27
C SER A 86 1.21 3.09 -8.88
N VAL A 87 0.39 2.19 -8.32
CA VAL A 87 0.64 1.57 -7.00
C VAL A 87 1.97 0.79 -6.95
N PHE A 88 2.51 0.38 -8.10
CA PHE A 88 3.77 -0.39 -8.14
C PHE A 88 5.00 0.45 -7.79
N ASP A 89 4.94 1.78 -7.88
CA ASP A 89 6.03 2.66 -7.44
C ASP A 89 6.12 2.71 -5.90
N CYS A 90 5.11 2.22 -5.19
CA CYS A 90 5.09 2.22 -3.73
C CYS A 90 6.16 1.27 -3.19
N ILE A 91 7.15 1.81 -2.49
CA ILE A 91 8.22 1.03 -1.83
C ILE A 91 7.88 0.56 -0.41
N GLU A 92 6.62 0.72 0.02
CA GLU A 92 6.12 0.23 1.32
C GLU A 92 6.85 0.80 2.55
N CYS A 93 7.37 2.03 2.44
CA CYS A 93 8.12 2.70 3.51
C CYS A 93 7.29 3.14 4.74
N THR A 94 5.96 2.98 4.73
CA THR A 94 5.01 3.35 5.81
C THR A 94 4.91 4.83 6.17
N ALA A 95 5.50 5.73 5.38
CA ALA A 95 5.44 7.17 5.66
C ALA A 95 4.01 7.72 5.60
N CYS A 96 3.21 7.28 4.62
CA CYS A 96 1.81 7.68 4.47
C CYS A 96 0.91 7.18 5.62
N THR A 97 1.06 5.92 6.06
CA THR A 97 0.33 5.37 7.23
C THR A 97 0.62 6.20 8.48
N ARG A 98 1.89 6.53 8.74
CA ARG A 98 2.28 7.36 9.91
C ARG A 98 1.80 8.81 9.81
N ALA A 99 1.67 9.34 8.60
CA ALA A 99 1.19 10.70 8.37
C ALA A 99 -0.35 10.82 8.47
N CYS A 100 -1.09 9.72 8.38
CA CYS A 100 -2.55 9.71 8.33
C CYS A 100 -3.18 10.02 9.70
N PRO A 101 -3.90 11.15 9.86
CA PRO A 101 -4.56 11.48 11.12
C PRO A 101 -5.79 10.60 11.41
N SER A 102 -6.38 9.97 10.38
CA SER A 102 -7.49 9.03 10.53
C SER A 102 -7.04 7.63 10.96
N GLY A 103 -5.74 7.37 11.06
CA GLY A 103 -5.22 6.05 11.45
C GLY A 103 -5.41 4.96 10.39
N ILE A 104 -5.61 5.33 9.13
CA ILE A 104 -5.75 4.38 8.00
C ILE A 104 -4.38 3.79 7.68
N ASP A 105 -4.32 2.46 7.56
CA ASP A 105 -3.11 1.75 7.15
C ASP A 105 -2.99 1.66 5.63
N LEU A 106 -2.60 2.79 5.02
CA LEU A 106 -2.45 2.95 3.58
C LEU A 106 -1.49 1.93 2.95
N VAL A 107 -0.42 1.52 3.64
CA VAL A 107 0.51 0.51 3.09
C VAL A 107 -0.16 -0.85 2.97
N SER A 108 -0.97 -1.25 3.94
CA SER A 108 -1.72 -2.52 3.85
C SER A 108 -2.74 -2.49 2.71
N GLU A 109 -3.42 -1.36 2.50
CA GLU A 109 -4.30 -1.16 1.33
C GLU A 109 -3.51 -1.22 0.01
N PHE A 110 -2.36 -0.57 -0.08
CA PHE A 110 -1.56 -0.54 -1.30
C PHE A 110 -0.96 -1.91 -1.65
N ARG A 111 -0.64 -2.75 -0.66
CA ARG A 111 -0.28 -4.16 -0.90
C ARG A 111 -1.43 -4.92 -1.54
N ALA A 112 -2.63 -4.78 -0.98
CA ALA A 112 -3.83 -5.41 -1.53
C ALA A 112 -4.15 -4.88 -2.94
N LEU A 113 -3.91 -3.58 -3.20
CA LEU A 113 -4.07 -2.96 -4.51
C LEU A 113 -3.03 -3.46 -5.53
N LYS A 114 -1.77 -3.64 -5.13
CA LYS A 114 -0.74 -4.29 -5.97
C LYS A 114 -1.16 -5.72 -6.35
N ASP A 115 -1.66 -6.49 -5.39
CA ASP A 115 -2.13 -7.86 -5.64
C ASP A 115 -3.31 -7.88 -6.62
N ARG A 116 -4.31 -7.01 -6.42
CA ARG A 116 -5.46 -6.86 -7.33
C ARG A 116 -5.01 -6.50 -8.74
N THR A 117 -4.19 -5.46 -8.87
CA THR A 117 -3.69 -4.98 -10.15
C THR A 117 -2.83 -6.03 -10.86
N SER A 118 -2.02 -6.80 -10.13
CA SER A 118 -1.22 -7.91 -10.70
C SER A 118 -2.12 -9.01 -11.24
N ARG A 119 -3.13 -9.44 -10.48
CA ARG A 119 -4.07 -10.49 -10.91
C ARG A 119 -4.84 -10.08 -12.15
N GLU A 120 -5.34 -8.86 -12.21
CA GLU A 120 -6.05 -8.35 -13.38
C GLU A 120 -5.16 -8.32 -14.62
N ARG A 121 -3.91 -7.89 -14.48
CA ARG A 121 -2.92 -7.93 -15.57
C ARG A 121 -2.66 -9.35 -16.05
N GLU A 122 -2.46 -10.31 -15.16
CA GLU A 122 -2.27 -11.72 -15.52
C GLU A 122 -3.49 -12.30 -16.26
N ILE A 123 -4.71 -12.00 -15.78
CA ILE A 123 -5.95 -12.44 -16.42
C ILE A 123 -6.05 -11.83 -17.83
N ALA A 124 -5.76 -10.54 -17.97
CA ALA A 124 -5.79 -9.85 -19.25
C ALA A 124 -4.75 -10.43 -20.24
N GLU A 125 -3.53 -10.69 -19.78
CA GLU A 125 -2.46 -11.27 -20.59
C GLU A 125 -2.79 -12.71 -21.03
N ARG A 126 -3.31 -13.54 -20.12
CA ARG A 126 -3.77 -14.90 -20.46
C ARG A 126 -4.92 -14.85 -21.46
N ALA A 127 -5.87 -13.95 -21.28
CA ALA A 127 -6.96 -13.75 -22.23
C ALA A 127 -6.46 -13.31 -23.61
N GLN A 128 -5.48 -12.38 -23.66
CA GLN A 128 -4.87 -11.94 -24.90
C GLN A 128 -4.15 -13.09 -25.61
N THR A 129 -3.34 -13.86 -24.88
CA THR A 129 -2.62 -15.01 -25.43
C THR A 129 -3.59 -16.05 -25.99
N ALA A 130 -4.67 -16.37 -25.26
CA ALA A 130 -5.70 -17.30 -25.72
C ALA A 130 -6.44 -16.80 -26.98
N ARG A 131 -6.67 -15.49 -27.10
CA ARG A 131 -7.24 -14.87 -28.32
C ARG A 131 -6.32 -15.05 -29.51
N LEU A 132 -5.04 -14.66 -29.37
CA LEU A 132 -4.04 -14.81 -30.43
C LEU A 132 -3.93 -16.27 -30.91
N HIS A 133 -3.97 -17.22 -29.98
CA HIS A 133 -3.94 -18.65 -30.32
C HIS A 133 -5.20 -19.09 -31.08
N SER A 134 -6.36 -18.54 -30.73
CA SER A 134 -7.63 -18.86 -31.37
C SER A 134 -7.73 -18.24 -32.76
N GLU A 135 -7.30 -16.99 -32.92
CA GLU A 135 -7.15 -16.30 -34.20
C GLU A 135 -6.22 -17.08 -35.13
N ALA A 136 -5.03 -17.48 -34.64
CA ALA A 136 -4.09 -18.27 -35.42
C ALA A 136 -4.64 -19.65 -35.83
N ARG A 137 -5.51 -20.28 -35.03
CA ARG A 137 -6.21 -21.52 -35.42
C ARG A 137 -7.22 -21.24 -36.54
N ASN A 138 -8.01 -20.18 -36.41
CA ASN A 138 -9.02 -19.81 -37.40
C ASN A 138 -8.39 -19.49 -38.76
N ASP A 139 -7.25 -18.77 -38.77
CA ASP A 139 -6.53 -18.44 -40.00
C ASP A 139 -6.01 -19.70 -40.72
N ARG A 140 -5.51 -20.70 -39.98
CA ARG A 140 -5.06 -21.96 -40.58
C ARG A 140 -6.23 -22.71 -41.22
N LEU A 141 -7.35 -22.82 -40.50
CA LEU A 141 -8.55 -23.47 -41.01
C LEU A 141 -9.12 -22.75 -42.23
N ALA A 142 -9.12 -21.41 -42.25
CA ALA A 142 -9.58 -20.63 -43.40
C ALA A 142 -8.76 -20.92 -44.66
N ARG A 143 -7.43 -20.99 -44.55
CA ARG A 143 -6.56 -21.36 -45.67
C ARG A 143 -6.81 -22.78 -46.16
N GLU A 144 -6.99 -23.73 -45.25
CA GLU A 144 -7.30 -25.13 -45.59
C GLU A 144 -8.64 -25.24 -46.32
N VAL A 145 -9.66 -24.50 -45.88
CA VAL A 145 -10.98 -24.43 -46.53
C VAL A 145 -10.85 -23.82 -47.93
N GLU A 146 -10.17 -22.69 -48.08
CA GLU A 146 -9.97 -22.02 -49.37
C GLU A 146 -9.19 -22.91 -50.35
N GLU A 147 -8.14 -23.60 -49.87
CA GLU A 147 -7.39 -24.55 -50.67
C GLU A 147 -8.27 -25.73 -51.09
N HIS A 148 -9.13 -26.25 -50.21
CA HIS A 148 -10.03 -27.33 -50.56
C HIS A 148 -11.13 -26.88 -51.56
N GLU A 149 -11.66 -25.68 -51.40
CA GLU A 149 -12.65 -25.08 -52.31
C GLU A 149 -12.06 -24.83 -53.70
N THR A 150 -10.85 -24.27 -53.78
CA THR A 150 -10.13 -24.07 -55.04
C THR A 150 -9.85 -25.41 -55.74
N ARG A 151 -9.34 -26.41 -55.00
CA ARG A 151 -9.16 -27.78 -55.53
C ARG A 151 -10.49 -28.39 -56.02
N ARG A 152 -11.62 -28.14 -55.34
CA ARG A 152 -12.95 -28.62 -55.78
C ARG A 152 -13.42 -27.90 -57.05
N ALA A 153 -13.26 -26.59 -57.12
CA ALA A 153 -13.66 -25.78 -58.27
C ALA A 153 -12.83 -26.16 -59.52
N GLU A 154 -11.54 -26.40 -59.36
CA GLU A 154 -10.66 -26.87 -60.43
C GLU A 154 -11.13 -28.23 -60.96
N ARG A 155 -11.39 -29.22 -60.09
CA ARG A 155 -11.96 -30.52 -60.50
C ARG A 155 -13.24 -30.40 -61.31
N LEU A 156 -14.15 -29.51 -60.91
CA LEU A 156 -15.40 -29.27 -61.65
C LEU A 156 -15.12 -28.66 -63.03
N ARG A 157 -14.23 -27.66 -63.13
CA ARG A 157 -13.84 -27.06 -64.42
C ARG A 157 -13.23 -28.09 -65.36
N THR A 158 -12.29 -28.90 -64.87
CA THR A 158 -11.62 -29.93 -65.68
C THR A 158 -12.61 -30.99 -66.13
N THR A 159 -13.56 -31.40 -65.29
CA THR A 159 -14.62 -32.36 -65.67
C THR A 159 -15.53 -31.83 -66.78
N HIS A 160 -15.88 -30.53 -66.76
CA HIS A 160 -16.71 -29.89 -67.80
C HIS A 160 -15.98 -29.66 -69.13
N GLN A 161 -14.65 -29.82 -69.19
CA GLN A 161 -13.83 -29.58 -70.39
C GLN A 161 -13.74 -30.78 -71.35
N TRP A 162 -14.22 -31.96 -70.93
CA TRP A 162 -14.19 -33.21 -71.73
C TRP A 162 -15.55 -33.60 -72.34
N GLN A 163 -16.54 -32.70 -72.34
CA GLN A 163 -17.83 -32.83 -73.06
C GLN A 163 -17.87 -31.86 -74.24
#